data_AF-A0A520ZXA6-F1
#
_entry.id   AF-A0A520ZXA6-F1
#
_cell.length_a   1.000
_cell.length_b   1.000
_cell.length_c   1.000
_cell.angle_alpha   90.00
_cell.angle_beta   90.00
_cell.angle_gamma   90.00
#
_symmetry.space_group_name_H-M   'P 1'
#
loop_
_entity.id
_entity.type
_entity.pdbx_description
1 polymer ?
#
loop_
_entity_poly.entity_id
_entity_poly.type
_entity_poly.pdbx_seq_one_letter_code
_entity_poly.pdbx_strand_id
1 'polypeptide(L)'
;FLPLLDTFNIDPLFFGILVAYNLQTSFLTPPMAMSCYYLKGIAPPHIQLTTIFKGSMPFLAMVLLAMVILYNFPFITTWLPGLVYGVH
;
A
#
# COMPACT_ATOMS: atom_id res chain seq x y z
N PHE A 1 14.79 10.32 3.17
CA PHE A 1 13.46 10.94 2.98
C PHE A 1 12.93 11.60 4.24
N LEU A 2 12.97 10.95 5.41
CA LEU A 2 12.43 11.53 6.67
C LEU A 2 12.92 12.96 7.00
N PRO A 3 14.23 13.29 6.93
CA PRO A 3 14.70 14.66 7.26
C PRO A 3 14.28 15.72 6.23
N LEU A 4 13.86 15.32 5.03
CA LEU A 4 13.36 16.22 3.99
C LEU A 4 11.88 16.54 4.19
N LEU A 5 11.14 15.73 4.94
CA LEU A 5 9.71 15.94 5.16
C LEU A 5 9.45 17.27 5.87
N ASP A 6 10.25 17.59 6.89
CA ASP A 6 10.18 18.86 7.61
C ASP A 6 10.43 20.06 6.67
N THR A 7 11.37 19.92 5.72
CA THR A 7 11.64 20.95 4.71
C THR A 7 10.44 21.21 3.80
N PHE A 8 9.61 20.20 3.55
CA PHE A 8 8.41 20.29 2.72
C PHE A 8 7.11 20.44 3.53
N ASN A 9 7.19 20.60 4.86
CA ASN A 9 6.05 20.64 5.77
C ASN A 9 5.10 19.44 5.59
N ILE A 10 5.66 18.25 5.38
CA ILE A 10 4.90 17.00 5.22
C ILE A 10 4.89 16.26 6.56
N ASP A 11 3.69 15.90 7.02
CA ASP A 11 3.51 15.09 8.21
C ASP A 11 4.16 13.69 8.03
N PRO A 12 5.07 13.28 8.94
CA PRO A 12 5.77 11.99 8.85
C PRO A 12 4.86 10.77 8.92
N LEU A 13 3.76 10.83 9.67
CA LEU A 13 2.77 9.76 9.79
C LEU A 13 2.02 9.58 8.47
N PHE A 14 1.56 10.68 7.87
CA PHE A 14 0.92 10.67 6.55
C PHE A 14 1.85 10.09 5.48
N PHE A 15 3.11 10.54 5.44
CA PHE A 15 4.12 9.99 4.52
C PHE A 15 4.37 8.50 4.77
N GLY A 16 4.52 8.09 6.03
CA GLY A 16 4.74 6.69 6.41
C GLY A 16 3.60 5.78 5.94
N ILE A 17 2.36 6.24 6.06
CA ILE A 17 1.19 5.47 5.60
C ILE A 17 1.16 5.36 4.08
N LEU A 18 1.44 6.44 3.34
CA LEU A 18 1.54 6.38 1.88
C LEU A 18 2.64 5.42 1.41
N VAL A 19 3.79 5.41 2.09
CA VAL A 19 4.88 4.47 1.81
C VAL A 19 4.44 3.03 2.10
N ALA A 20 3.76 2.77 3.23
CA ALA A 20 3.27 1.44 3.57
C ALA A 20 2.29 0.90 2.52
N TYR A 21 1.34 1.73 2.07
CA TYR A 21 0.41 1.40 0.99
C TYR A 21 1.15 1.11 -0.32
N ASN A 22 2.08 1.98 -0.71
CA ASN A 22 2.87 1.79 -1.93
C ASN A 22 3.69 0.48 -1.90
N LEU A 23 4.30 0.16 -0.76
CA LEU A 23 5.05 -1.07 -0.59
C LEU A 23 4.14 -2.31 -0.72
N GLN A 24 2.94 -2.27 -0.15
CA GLN A 24 1.97 -3.35 -0.29
C GLN A 24 1.56 -3.58 -1.76
N THR A 25 1.33 -2.50 -2.52
CA THR A 25 1.04 -2.61 -3.97
C THR A 25 2.22 -3.17 -4.78
N SER A 26 3.45 -2.89 -4.34
CA SER A 26 4.68 -3.35 -4.99
C SER A 26 4.87 -4.86 -4.89
N PHE A 27 4.39 -5.49 -3.81
CA PHE A 27 4.42 -6.95 -3.64
C PHE A 27 3.37 -7.70 -4.49
N LEU A 28 2.43 -6.98 -5.10
CA LEU A 28 1.37 -7.55 -5.93
C LEU A 28 1.56 -7.30 -7.43
N THR A 29 2.39 -6.33 -7.81
CA THR A 29 2.56 -5.87 -9.19
C THR A 29 3.90 -6.35 -9.77
N PRO A 30 3.96 -6.88 -11.00
CA PRO A 30 5.24 -7.20 -11.66
C PRO A 30 6.12 -5.93 -11.77
N PRO A 31 7.45 -6.00 -11.56
CA PRO A 31 8.32 -7.17 -11.44
C PRO A 31 8.54 -7.67 -10.00
N MET A 32 8.15 -6.91 -8.97
CA MET A 32 8.42 -7.17 -7.55
C MET A 32 7.34 -8.01 -6.85
N ALA A 33 6.48 -8.69 -7.62
CA ALA A 33 5.32 -9.42 -7.12
C ALA A 33 5.65 -10.72 -6.35
N MET A 34 6.46 -10.62 -5.30
CA MET A 34 6.97 -11.75 -4.54
C MET A 34 5.85 -12.66 -4.02
N SER A 35 4.70 -12.09 -3.61
CA SER A 35 3.54 -12.87 -3.17
C SER A 35 2.95 -13.71 -4.31
N CYS A 36 2.86 -13.16 -5.52
CA CYS A 36 2.35 -13.90 -6.68
C CYS A 36 3.33 -15.00 -7.14
N TYR A 37 4.64 -14.73 -7.10
CA TYR A 37 5.66 -15.74 -7.43
C TYR A 37 5.73 -16.86 -6.40
N TYR A 38 5.60 -16.53 -5.11
CA TYR A 38 5.52 -17.53 -4.05
C TYR A 38 4.31 -18.46 -4.24
N LEU A 39 3.13 -17.89 -4.52
CA LEU A 39 1.93 -18.67 -4.83
C LEU A 39 2.12 -19.56 -6.06
N LYS A 40 2.82 -19.08 -7.10
CA LYS A 40 3.14 -19.90 -8.26
C LYS A 40 4.06 -21.08 -7.93
N GLY A 41 4.95 -20.94 -6.94
CA GLY A 41 5.85 -22.01 -6.49
C GLY A 41 5.13 -23.19 -5.83
N ILE A 42 4.00 -22.94 -5.16
CA ILE A 42 3.19 -23.98 -4.51
C ILE A 42 1.95 -24.40 -5.31
N ALA A 43 1.56 -23.61 -6.32
CA ALA A 43 0.39 -23.88 -7.13
C ALA A 43 0.62 -25.02 -8.14
N PRO A 44 -0.44 -25.77 -8.51
CA PRO A 44 -0.35 -26.80 -9.53
C PRO A 44 0.23 -26.30 -10.87
N PRO A 45 0.89 -27.17 -11.68
CA PRO A 45 1.56 -26.76 -12.91
C PRO A 45 0.64 -26.08 -13.93
N HIS A 46 -0.63 -26.47 -13.98
CA HIS A 46 -1.63 -25.94 -14.90
C HIS A 46 -2.09 -24.52 -14.58
N ILE A 47 -1.85 -24.01 -13.36
CA ILE A 47 -2.19 -22.64 -12.98
C ILE A 47 -1.12 -21.69 -13.52
N GLN A 48 -1.50 -20.84 -14.46
CA GLN A 48 -0.59 -19.84 -15.01
C GLN A 48 -0.40 -18.68 -14.02
N LEU A 49 0.79 -18.08 -14.03
CA LEU A 49 1.10 -16.90 -13.22
C LEU A 49 0.17 -15.72 -13.57
N THR A 50 -0.23 -15.62 -14.84
CA THR A 50 -1.22 -14.64 -15.33
C THR A 50 -2.58 -14.78 -14.64
N THR A 51 -3.00 -16.00 -14.30
CA THR A 51 -4.24 -16.25 -13.54
C THR A 51 -4.15 -15.72 -12.11
N ILE A 52 -2.99 -15.91 -11.47
CA ILE A 52 -2.72 -15.41 -10.12
C ILE A 52 -2.75 -13.88 -10.12
N PHE A 53 -2.11 -13.24 -11.11
CA PHE A 53 -2.14 -11.77 -11.27
C PHE A 53 -3.54 -11.23 -11.54
N LYS A 54 -4.31 -11.87 -12.41
CA LYS A 54 -5.71 -11.47 -12.66
C LYS A 54 -6.55 -11.56 -11.39
N GLY A 55 -6.30 -12.56 -10.55
CA GLY A 55 -6.96 -12.72 -9.25
C GLY A 55 -6.60 -11.62 -8.24
N SER A 56 -5.35 -11.12 -8.24
CA SER A 56 -4.92 -10.04 -7.34
C SER A 56 -5.26 -8.63 -7.84
N MET A 57 -5.47 -8.45 -9.15
CA MET A 57 -5.82 -7.17 -9.78
C MET A 57 -7.02 -6.43 -9.14
N PRO A 58 -8.17 -7.07 -8.82
CA PRO A 58 -9.27 -6.36 -8.15
C PRO A 58 -8.89 -5.87 -6.75
N PHE A 59 -8.08 -6.63 -6.01
CA PHE A 59 -7.58 -6.19 -4.71
C PHE A 59 -6.62 -5.00 -4.86
N LEU A 60 -5.71 -5.05 -5.83
CA LEU A 60 -4.83 -3.92 -6.13
C LEU A 60 -5.62 -2.66 -6.48
N ALA A 61 -6.69 -2.77 -7.27
CA ALA A 61 -7.55 -1.64 -7.61
C ALA A 61 -8.20 -1.02 -6.36
N MET A 62 -8.65 -1.83 -5.40
CA MET A 62 -9.19 -1.34 -4.13
C MET A 62 -8.13 -0.61 -3.30
N VAL A 63 -6.90 -1.13 -3.24
CA VAL A 63 -5.79 -0.48 -2.52
C VAL A 63 -5.44 0.88 -3.16
N LEU A 64 -5.40 0.95 -4.48
CA LEU A 64 -5.17 2.21 -5.21
C LEU A 64 -6.30 3.21 -4.97
N LEU A 65 -7.55 2.77 -4.98
CA LEU A 65 -8.70 3.62 -4.65
C LEU A 65 -8.60 4.15 -3.21
N ALA A 66 -8.26 3.29 -2.25
CA ALA A 66 -8.05 3.70 -0.87
C ALA A 66 -6.91 4.72 -0.75
N MET A 67 -5.83 4.54 -1.50
CA MET A 67 -4.70 5.48 -1.55
C MET A 67 -5.13 6.85 -2.10
N VAL A 68 -5.96 6.88 -3.15
CA VAL A 68 -6.52 8.14 -3.70
C VAL A 68 -7.41 8.83 -2.67
N ILE A 69 -8.29 8.10 -2.00
CA ILE A 69 -9.16 8.64 -0.94
C ILE A 69 -8.29 9.21 0.18
N LEU A 70 -7.31 8.46 0.66
CA LEU A 70 -6.41 8.86 1.73
C LEU A 70 -5.60 10.11 1.39
N TYR A 71 -5.14 10.22 0.14
CA TYR A 71 -4.44 11.41 -0.34
C TYR A 71 -5.32 12.66 -0.33
N ASN A 72 -6.60 12.54 -0.72
CA ASN A 72 -7.55 13.66 -0.73
C ASN A 72 -8.09 13.99 0.67
N PHE A 73 -8.16 12.99 1.56
CA PHE A 73 -8.73 13.09 2.90
C PHE A 73 -7.71 12.61 3.96
N PRO A 74 -6.61 13.37 4.18
CA PRO A 74 -5.55 12.96 5.10
C PRO A 74 -6.03 12.78 6.54
N PHE A 75 -7.10 13.46 6.94
CA PHE A 75 -7.76 13.30 8.24
C PHE A 75 -8.07 11.83 8.59
N ILE A 76 -8.37 10.98 7.60
CA ILE A 76 -8.64 9.55 7.81
C ILE A 76 -7.44 8.85 8.49
N THR A 77 -6.22 9.32 8.22
CA THR A 77 -5.01 8.74 8.82
C THR A 77 -4.66 9.30 10.18
N THR A 78 -5.01 10.56 10.43
CA THR A 78 -4.58 11.28 11.62
C THR A 78 -5.63 11.30 12.73
N TRP A 79 -6.92 11.07 12.42
CA TRP A 79 -8.00 11.17 13.42
C TRP A 79 -7.85 10.15 14.56
N LEU A 80 -7.57 8.88 14.24
CA LEU A 80 -7.50 7.81 15.22
C LEU A 80 -6.23 7.95 16.08
N PRO A 81 -5.04 8.19 15.52
CA PRO A 81 -3.86 8.52 16.30
C PRO A 81 -4.07 9.77 17.19
N GLY A 82 -4.74 10.81 16.68
CA GLY A 82 -5.08 11.99 17.48
C GLY A 82 -6.03 11.69 18.64
N LEU A 83 -6.95 10.74 18.47
CA LEU A 83 -7.87 10.28 19.52
C LEU A 83 -7.17 9.39 20.57
N VAL A 84 -6.26 8.51 20.14
CA VAL A 84 -5.61 7.51 21.00
C VAL A 84 -4.40 8.09 21.74
N TYR A 85 -3.59 8.90 21.07
CA TYR A 85 -2.35 9.46 21.63
C TYR A 85 -2.49 10.91 22.12
N GLY A 86 -3.61 11.58 21.80
CA GLY A 86 -3.86 12.98 22.15
C GLY A 86 -3.12 13.97 21.23
N VAL A 87 -3.69 15.16 21.06
CA VAL A 87 -3.09 16.27 20.30
C VAL A 87 -1.87 16.76 21.09
N HIS A 88 -0.67 16.64 20.52
CA HIS A 88 0.47 17.45 20.93
C HIS A 88 0.37 18.84 20.32
#